data_AF-A0A7G2LZH8-F1
#
_entry.id   AF-A0A7G2LZH8-F1
#
_cell.length_a   1.000
_cell.length_b   1.000
_cell.length_c   1.000
_cell.angle_alpha   90.00
_cell.angle_beta   90.00
_cell.angle_gamma   90.00
#
_symmetry.space_group_name_H-M   'P 1'
#
loop_
_entity.id
_entity.type
_entity.pdbx_description
1 polymer ?
#
loop_
_entity_poly.entity_id
_entity_poly.type
_entity_poly.pdbx_seq_one_letter_code
_entity_poly.pdbx_strand_id
1 'polypeptide(L)'
;DRAPIWPPGLVGSISHCADWCIAVLAPQSDMRALGVDIEDDGPLPADLLQEVCSPIEVARLQGQAPLGAAKSIFCAKEAAYKAQYPLTKTLFGFDRLEVTLAKDPTAFEAEFTQATECFTRGEKLPGRVALVAGHLVSGVAIGQIDRKGA
;
A
#
# COMPACT_ATOMS: atom_id res chain seq x y z
N ASP A 1 7.67 10.16 15.49
CA ASP A 1 7.02 9.91 14.19
C ASP A 1 5.69 9.14 14.29
N ARG A 2 5.22 8.72 15.48
CA ARG A 2 4.01 7.88 15.68
C ARG A 2 4.09 6.51 15.01
N ALA A 3 5.27 6.10 14.55
CA ALA A 3 5.47 4.74 14.04
C ALA A 3 5.38 3.74 15.21
N PRO A 4 4.76 2.56 15.00
CA PRO A 4 4.71 1.52 16.02
C PRO A 4 6.13 1.05 16.39
N ILE A 5 6.36 0.83 17.68
CA ILE A 5 7.61 0.25 18.20
C ILE A 5 7.40 -1.26 18.30
N TRP A 6 8.07 -2.01 17.42
CA TRP A 6 8.00 -3.46 17.41
C TRP A 6 9.00 -4.09 18.39
N PRO A 7 8.69 -5.27 18.96
CA PRO A 7 9.67 -6.05 19.70
C PRO A 7 10.93 -6.33 18.86
N PRO A 8 12.11 -6.53 19.49
CA PRO A 8 13.32 -6.86 18.77
C PRO A 8 13.15 -8.08 17.85
N GLY A 9 13.64 -7.97 16.61
CA GLY A 9 13.57 -9.04 15.61
C GLY A 9 12.24 -9.14 14.87
N LEU A 10 11.27 -8.25 15.13
CA LEU A 10 10.01 -8.17 14.40
C LEU A 10 9.91 -6.89 13.58
N VAL A 11 9.22 -7.01 12.44
CA VAL A 11 8.72 -5.90 11.64
C VAL A 11 7.22 -6.02 11.50
N GLY A 12 6.52 -4.92 11.26
CA GLY A 12 5.07 -4.96 11.13
C GLY A 12 4.45 -3.65 10.70
N SER A 13 3.14 -3.71 10.49
CA SER A 13 2.29 -2.58 10.15
C SER A 13 0.94 -2.69 10.85
N ILE A 14 0.33 -1.54 11.15
CA ILE A 14 -0.99 -1.43 11.77
C ILE A 14 -1.82 -0.48 10.92
N SER A 15 -3.08 -0.82 10.67
CA SER A 15 -4.07 0.11 10.14
C SER A 15 -5.43 -0.09 10.81
N HIS A 16 -6.30 0.89 10.68
CA HIS A 16 -7.66 0.84 11.19
C HIS A 16 -8.59 1.69 10.32
N CYS A 17 -9.86 1.31 10.31
CA CYS A 17 -10.97 2.11 9.83
C CYS A 17 -11.99 2.28 10.97
N ALA A 18 -13.21 2.71 10.68
CA ALA A 18 -14.25 2.96 11.69
C ALA A 18 -14.53 1.74 12.58
N ASP A 19 -14.61 0.55 11.97
CA ASP A 19 -15.12 -0.65 12.64
C ASP A 19 -14.07 -1.77 12.81
N TRP A 20 -12.88 -1.62 12.20
CA TRP A 20 -11.84 -2.65 12.19
C TRP A 20 -10.45 -2.09 12.44
N CYS A 21 -9.63 -2.89 13.12
CA CYS A 21 -8.20 -2.71 13.25
C CYS A 21 -7.48 -3.96 12.75
N ILE A 22 -6.39 -3.78 12.02
CA ILE A 22 -5.53 -4.87 11.56
C ILE A 22 -4.09 -4.61 11.94
N ALA A 23 -3.38 -5.67 12.32
CA ALA A 23 -1.94 -5.65 12.56
C ALA A 23 -1.31 -6.88 11.89
N VAL A 24 -0.23 -6.66 11.17
CA VAL A 24 0.58 -7.71 10.56
C VAL A 24 2.00 -7.62 11.09
N LEU A 25 2.58 -8.77 11.41
CA LEU A 25 3.97 -8.87 11.85
C LEU A 25 4.66 -10.02 11.13
N ALA A 26 5.96 -9.87 10.92
CA ALA A 26 6.84 -10.94 10.46
C ALA A 26 8.19 -10.87 11.18
N PRO A 27 8.93 -11.99 11.27
CA PRO A 27 10.33 -11.95 11.63
C PRO A 27 11.11 -11.06 10.67
N GLN A 28 11.99 -10.21 11.21
CA GLN A 28 12.89 -9.38 10.42
C GLN A 28 13.85 -10.21 9.55
N SER A 29 14.07 -11.48 9.91
CA SER A 29 14.84 -12.44 9.11
C SER A 29 14.13 -12.87 7.83
N ASP A 30 12.82 -12.70 7.73
CA ASP A 30 12.04 -13.19 6.59
C ASP A 30 11.61 -12.04 5.67
N MET A 31 11.48 -10.82 6.22
CA MET A 31 11.03 -9.63 5.50
C MET A 31 11.71 -8.37 6.07
N ARG A 32 12.07 -7.41 5.21
CA ARG A 32 12.68 -6.14 5.65
C ARG A 32 11.66 -5.15 6.19
N ALA A 33 10.48 -5.09 5.58
CA ALA A 33 9.40 -4.21 6.01
C ALA A 33 8.04 -4.71 5.50
N LEU A 34 6.99 -4.28 6.20
CA LEU A 34 5.59 -4.58 5.91
C LEU A 34 4.78 -3.29 5.94
N GLY A 35 3.79 -3.22 5.07
CA GLY A 35 2.78 -2.18 5.07
C GLY A 35 1.41 -2.78 4.84
N VAL A 36 0.44 -2.38 5.66
CA VAL A 36 -0.94 -2.81 5.52
C VAL A 36 -1.87 -1.62 5.65
N ASP A 37 -2.96 -1.66 4.90
CA ASP A 37 -4.02 -0.67 5.00
C ASP A 37 -5.40 -1.31 4.89
N ILE A 38 -6.40 -0.69 5.52
CA ILE A 38 -7.80 -1.15 5.52
C ILE A 38 -8.75 0.03 5.34
N GLU A 39 -9.66 -0.13 4.39
CA GLU A 39 -10.68 0.86 4.04
C GLU A 39 -12.04 0.16 3.90
N ASP A 40 -13.13 0.90 4.05
CA ASP A 40 -14.46 0.40 3.68
C ASP A 40 -14.55 0.13 2.16
N ASP A 41 -15.37 -0.86 1.76
CA ASP A 41 -15.68 -1.14 0.36
C ASP A 41 -16.70 -0.15 -0.21
N GLY A 42 -16.25 1.10 -0.30
CA GLY A 42 -17.03 2.25 -0.76
C GLY A 42 -16.28 3.12 -1.75
N PRO A 43 -16.96 4.07 -2.40
CA PRO A 43 -16.32 5.01 -3.30
C PRO A 43 -15.38 5.94 -2.53
N LEU A 44 -14.23 6.28 -3.13
CA LEU A 44 -13.45 7.42 -2.67
C LEU A 44 -14.29 8.69 -2.77
N PRO A 45 -14.28 9.57 -1.74
CA PRO A 45 -14.87 10.90 -1.85
C PRO A 45 -14.34 11.63 -3.09
N ALA A 46 -15.25 12.19 -3.89
CA ALA A 46 -14.92 12.70 -5.21
C ALA A 46 -13.94 13.90 -5.18
N ASP A 47 -13.96 14.66 -4.09
CA ASP A 47 -13.05 15.76 -3.81
C ASP A 47 -11.61 15.31 -3.52
N LEU A 48 -11.42 14.07 -3.02
CA LEU A 48 -10.09 13.49 -2.80
C LEU A 48 -9.47 12.87 -4.06
N LEU A 49 -10.23 12.70 -5.15
CA LEU A 49 -9.76 11.99 -6.34
C LEU A 49 -8.47 12.60 -6.91
N GLN A 50 -8.41 13.93 -7.02
CA GLN A 50 -7.25 14.63 -7.60
C GLN A 50 -6.07 14.76 -6.63
N GLU A 51 -6.30 14.58 -5.33
CA GLU A 51 -5.24 14.54 -4.32
C GLU A 51 -4.58 13.16 -4.30
N VAL A 52 -5.39 12.10 -4.36
CA VAL A 52 -4.93 10.71 -4.29
C VAL A 52 -4.37 10.23 -5.62
N CYS A 53 -5.06 10.48 -6.72
CA CYS A 53 -4.74 9.92 -8.03
C CYS A 53 -4.05 10.94 -8.93
N SER A 54 -2.94 10.55 -9.54
CA SER A 54 -2.27 11.29 -10.61
C SER A 54 -3.18 11.36 -11.85
N PRO A 55 -2.94 12.33 -12.76
CA PRO A 55 -3.68 12.38 -14.02
C PRO A 55 -3.61 11.08 -14.83
N ILE A 56 -2.50 10.36 -14.74
CA ILE A 56 -2.29 9.07 -15.43
C ILE A 56 -3.13 7.97 -14.76
N GLU A 57 -3.18 7.93 -13.43
CA GLU A 57 -4.03 7.00 -12.68
C GLU A 57 -5.51 7.25 -13.00
N VAL A 58 -5.94 8.52 -12.97
CA VAL A 58 -7.31 8.91 -13.33
C VAL A 58 -7.66 8.48 -14.76
N ALA A 59 -6.76 8.64 -15.73
CA ALA A 59 -7.00 8.21 -17.10
C ALA A 59 -7.14 6.67 -17.24
N ARG A 60 -6.56 5.90 -16.32
CA ARG A 60 -6.67 4.43 -16.26
C ARG A 60 -7.94 3.96 -15.54
N LEU A 61 -8.58 4.81 -14.73
CA LEU A 61 -9.87 4.52 -14.11
C LEU A 61 -10.97 4.44 -15.19
N GLN A 62 -11.11 3.29 -15.82
CA GLN A 62 -12.16 2.99 -16.80
C GLN A 62 -13.20 2.04 -16.20
N GLY A 63 -14.46 2.18 -16.62
CA GLY A 63 -15.53 1.23 -16.29
C GLY A 63 -16.62 1.79 -15.38
N GLN A 64 -17.36 0.88 -14.73
CA GLN A 64 -18.63 1.18 -14.06
C GLN A 64 -18.48 1.83 -12.67
N ALA A 65 -17.33 1.69 -12.01
CA ALA A 65 -17.10 2.17 -10.64
C ALA A 65 -15.73 2.86 -10.44
N PRO A 66 -15.46 3.98 -11.13
CA PRO A 66 -14.14 4.64 -11.10
C PRO A 66 -13.71 5.10 -9.70
N LEU A 67 -14.65 5.56 -8.86
CA LEU A 67 -14.33 5.97 -7.48
C LEU A 67 -14.03 4.79 -6.55
N GLY A 68 -14.60 3.61 -6.80
CA GLY A 68 -14.23 2.39 -6.06
C GLY A 68 -12.82 1.95 -6.42
N ALA A 69 -12.46 1.97 -7.71
CA ALA A 69 -11.08 1.71 -8.13
C ALA A 69 -10.09 2.78 -7.59
N ALA A 70 -10.50 4.04 -7.50
CA ALA A 70 -9.70 5.09 -6.85
C ALA A 70 -9.50 4.82 -5.35
N LYS A 71 -10.50 4.26 -4.65
CA LYS A 71 -10.35 3.82 -3.25
C LYS A 71 -9.34 2.68 -3.12
N SER A 72 -9.32 1.73 -4.06
CA SER A 72 -8.28 0.68 -4.08
C SER A 72 -6.88 1.27 -4.30
N ILE A 73 -6.73 2.30 -5.15
CA ILE A 73 -5.47 3.03 -5.33
C ILE A 73 -5.05 3.72 -4.03
N PHE A 74 -5.98 4.40 -3.36
CA PHE A 74 -5.74 5.03 -2.06
C PHE A 74 -5.19 4.02 -1.03
N CYS A 75 -5.91 2.92 -0.82
CA CYS A 75 -5.53 1.86 0.11
C CYS A 75 -4.16 1.25 -0.24
N ALA A 76 -3.89 1.06 -1.54
CA ALA A 76 -2.59 0.57 -2.03
C ALA A 76 -1.44 1.55 -1.75
N LYS A 77 -1.65 2.86 -1.96
CA LYS A 77 -0.65 3.91 -1.68
C LYS A 77 -0.34 3.99 -0.19
N GLU A 78 -1.35 3.93 0.66
CA GLU A 78 -1.19 3.91 2.13
C GLU A 78 -0.39 2.67 2.58
N ALA A 79 -0.71 1.48 2.05
CA ALA A 79 0.05 0.28 2.35
C ALA A 79 1.51 0.38 1.89
N ALA A 80 1.77 0.87 0.67
CA ALA A 80 3.13 1.08 0.17
C ALA A 80 3.91 2.12 0.99
N TYR A 81 3.25 3.22 1.38
CA TYR A 81 3.83 4.23 2.27
C TYR A 81 4.20 3.66 3.65
N LYS A 82 3.33 2.84 4.24
CA LYS A 82 3.61 2.17 5.53
C LYS A 82 4.75 1.15 5.42
N ALA A 83 4.92 0.51 4.26
CA ALA A 83 6.03 -0.41 4.01
C ALA A 83 7.37 0.32 3.82
N GLN A 84 7.38 1.48 3.15
CA GLN A 84 8.62 2.23 2.90
C GLN A 84 9.10 3.03 4.12
N TYR A 85 8.19 3.59 4.92
CA TYR A 85 8.53 4.55 5.97
C TYR A 85 9.55 4.01 7.00
N PRO A 86 9.48 2.75 7.47
CA PRO A 86 10.49 2.20 8.36
C PRO A 86 11.91 2.20 7.78
N LEU A 87 12.04 2.14 6.45
CA LEU A 87 13.32 2.03 5.73
C LEU A 87 13.93 3.39 5.40
N THR A 88 13.11 4.39 5.09
CA THR A 88 13.57 5.71 4.62
C THR A 88 13.44 6.80 5.68
N LYS A 89 12.46 6.67 6.59
CA LYS A 89 12.00 7.74 7.49
C LYS A 89 11.53 9.00 6.77
N THR A 90 11.17 8.89 5.50
CA THR A 90 10.74 10.01 4.64
C THR A 90 9.23 10.08 4.53
N LEU A 91 8.68 11.25 4.87
CA LEU A 91 7.27 11.60 4.65
C LEU A 91 7.10 12.16 3.24
N PHE A 92 6.07 11.71 2.51
CA PHE A 92 5.73 12.22 1.19
C PHE A 92 4.21 12.08 0.94
N GLY A 93 3.71 12.80 -0.05
CA GLY A 93 2.31 12.71 -0.48
C GLY A 93 2.07 11.62 -1.53
N PHE A 94 0.80 11.47 -1.95
CA PHE A 94 0.39 10.46 -2.92
C PHE A 94 1.05 10.59 -4.29
N ASP A 95 1.58 11.77 -4.64
CA ASP A 95 2.29 12.03 -5.89
C ASP A 95 3.63 11.29 -6.00
N ARG A 96 4.17 10.79 -4.87
CA ARG A 96 5.42 10.03 -4.86
C ARG A 96 5.28 8.61 -5.39
N LEU A 97 4.05 8.09 -5.42
CA LEU A 97 3.75 6.73 -5.86
C LEU A 97 2.68 6.75 -6.95
N GLU A 98 2.93 6.02 -8.04
CA GLU A 98 1.90 5.70 -9.03
C GLU A 98 1.53 4.22 -8.90
N VAL A 99 0.24 3.92 -8.75
CA VAL A 99 -0.28 2.57 -8.59
C VAL A 99 -0.91 2.08 -9.90
N THR A 100 -0.54 0.87 -10.28
CA THR A 100 -1.21 0.11 -11.34
C THR A 100 -1.91 -1.09 -10.73
N LEU A 101 -3.24 -1.09 -10.76
CA LEU A 101 -4.05 -2.25 -10.38
C LEU A 101 -3.94 -3.31 -11.50
N ALA A 102 -3.76 -4.57 -11.13
CA ALA A 102 -3.74 -5.67 -12.10
C ALA A 102 -5.16 -5.97 -12.62
N LYS A 103 -5.24 -6.67 -13.76
CA LYS A 103 -6.52 -7.16 -14.30
C LYS A 103 -7.16 -8.22 -13.40
N ASP A 104 -6.33 -9.01 -12.73
CA ASP A 104 -6.75 -9.82 -11.59
C ASP A 104 -6.85 -8.87 -10.39
N PRO A 105 -8.04 -8.72 -9.78
CA PRO A 105 -8.29 -7.70 -8.77
C PRO A 105 -7.51 -7.92 -7.47
N THR A 106 -6.66 -8.95 -7.38
CA THR A 106 -5.93 -9.29 -6.16
C THR A 106 -4.53 -8.69 -6.08
N ALA A 107 -4.02 -8.06 -7.15
CA ALA A 107 -2.64 -7.58 -7.22
C ALA A 107 -2.52 -6.12 -7.69
N PHE A 108 -1.45 -5.45 -7.27
CA PHE A 108 -1.08 -4.13 -7.77
C PHE A 108 0.45 -3.96 -7.76
N GLU A 109 0.92 -2.94 -8.47
CA GLU A 109 2.30 -2.43 -8.37
C GLU A 109 2.25 -0.96 -7.96
N ALA A 110 3.03 -0.56 -6.95
CA ALA A 110 3.26 0.83 -6.58
C ALA A 110 4.66 1.26 -7.04
N GLU A 111 4.75 2.21 -7.95
CA GLU A 111 5.98 2.69 -8.57
C GLU A 111 6.40 4.05 -8.01
N PHE A 112 7.66 4.18 -7.58
CA PHE A 112 8.20 5.47 -7.14
C PHE A 112 8.38 6.43 -8.33
N THR A 113 7.67 7.55 -8.31
CA THR A 113 7.74 8.58 -9.38
C THR A 113 9.03 9.40 -9.31
N GLN A 114 9.68 9.42 -8.14
CA GLN A 114 10.92 10.12 -7.83
C GLN A 114 11.77 9.28 -6.86
N ALA A 115 13.09 9.46 -6.88
CA ALA A 115 13.99 8.80 -5.94
C ALA A 115 13.64 9.19 -4.48
N THR A 116 13.64 8.20 -3.59
CA THR A 116 13.31 8.36 -2.18
C THR A 116 14.26 7.51 -1.35
N GLU A 117 15.35 8.12 -0.88
CA GLU A 117 16.42 7.46 -0.13
C GLU A 117 16.95 6.19 -0.83
N CYS A 118 16.63 5.01 -0.30
CA CYS A 118 17.06 3.73 -0.86
C CYS A 118 16.24 3.28 -2.09
N PHE A 119 15.13 3.94 -2.40
CA PHE A 119 14.29 3.63 -3.55
C PHE A 119 14.63 4.53 -4.73
N THR A 120 14.82 3.92 -5.91
CA THR A 120 15.08 4.66 -7.15
C THR A 120 13.79 5.04 -7.87
N ARG A 121 13.84 6.07 -8.72
CA ARG A 121 12.71 6.38 -9.61
C ARG A 121 12.44 5.20 -10.54
N GLY A 122 11.18 4.81 -10.66
CA GLY A 122 10.75 3.65 -11.43
C GLY A 122 10.85 2.31 -10.70
N GLU A 123 11.37 2.31 -9.46
CA GLU A 123 11.35 1.11 -8.62
C GLU A 123 9.91 0.79 -8.20
N LYS A 124 9.57 -0.49 -8.22
CA LYS A 124 8.21 -0.97 -7.98
C LYS A 124 8.13 -1.84 -6.74
N LEU A 125 7.11 -1.60 -5.95
CA LEU A 125 6.71 -2.44 -4.83
C LEU A 125 5.49 -3.27 -5.25
N PRO A 126 5.61 -4.61 -5.38
CA PRO A 126 4.47 -5.46 -5.62
C PRO A 126 3.59 -5.52 -4.37
N GLY A 127 2.28 -5.47 -4.58
CA GLY A 127 1.29 -5.54 -3.51
C GLY A 127 0.13 -6.48 -3.84
N ARG A 128 -0.66 -6.74 -2.82
CA ARG A 128 -1.91 -7.50 -2.90
C ARG A 128 -3.04 -6.66 -2.31
N VAL A 129 -4.23 -6.81 -2.89
CA VAL A 129 -5.47 -6.26 -2.34
C VAL A 129 -6.51 -7.38 -2.24
N ALA A 130 -7.32 -7.35 -1.20
CA ALA A 130 -8.40 -8.31 -1.00
C ALA A 130 -9.63 -7.59 -0.46
N LEU A 131 -10.81 -8.04 -0.90
CA LEU A 131 -12.09 -7.65 -0.30
C LEU A 131 -12.47 -8.69 0.74
N VAL A 132 -12.53 -8.30 2.01
CA VAL A 132 -12.84 -9.20 3.13
C VAL A 132 -13.91 -8.53 4.00
N ALA A 133 -15.05 -9.19 4.16
CA ALA A 133 -16.15 -8.70 5.02
C ALA A 133 -16.53 -7.22 4.77
N GLY A 134 -16.62 -6.81 3.49
CA GLY A 134 -16.97 -5.43 3.12
C GLY A 134 -15.85 -4.40 3.31
N HIS A 135 -14.60 -4.85 3.43
CA HIS A 135 -13.43 -3.99 3.59
C HIS A 135 -12.36 -4.32 2.56
N LEU A 136 -11.79 -3.28 1.95
CA LEU A 136 -10.60 -3.37 1.12
C LEU A 136 -9.38 -3.43 2.03
N VAL A 137 -8.57 -4.47 1.87
CA VAL A 137 -7.32 -4.64 2.61
C VAL A 137 -6.17 -4.72 1.62
N SER A 138 -5.23 -3.78 1.70
CA SER A 138 -4.01 -3.77 0.87
C SER A 138 -2.79 -4.13 1.70
N GLY A 139 -1.88 -4.91 1.11
CA GLY A 139 -0.63 -5.34 1.75
C GLY A 139 0.56 -5.23 0.81
N VAL A 140 1.68 -4.73 1.34
CA VAL A 140 2.98 -4.64 0.66
C VAL A 140 4.05 -5.23 1.56
N ALA A 141 4.93 -6.06 0.98
CA ALA A 141 6.07 -6.64 1.67
C ALA A 141 7.35 -6.33 0.90
N ILE A 142 8.41 -5.94 1.61
CA ILE A 142 9.69 -5.55 1.02
C ILE A 142 10.79 -6.50 1.49
N GLY A 143 11.60 -6.99 0.55
CA GLY A 143 12.74 -7.86 0.83
C GLY A 143 12.32 -9.21 1.41
N GLN A 144 11.20 -9.76 0.96
CA GLN A 144 10.77 -11.11 1.32
C GLN A 144 11.82 -12.12 0.89
N ILE A 145 12.27 -12.94 1.83
CA ILE A 145 13.20 -14.04 1.57
C ILE A 145 12.38 -15.30 1.33
N ASP A 146 12.31 -15.74 0.07
CA ASP A 146 11.69 -17.02 -0.26
C ASP A 146 12.55 -18.16 0.27
N ARG A 147 12.17 -18.71 1.43
CA ARG A 147 12.68 -20.01 1.87
C ARG A 147 12.01 -21.11 1.03
N LYS A 148 12.46 -21.29 -0.22
CA LYS A 148 12.16 -22.53 -0.95
C LYS A 148 12.88 -23.67 -0.25
N GLY A 149 12.12 -24.47 0.52
CA GLY A 149 12.58 -25.72 1.13
C GLY A 149 12.82 -25.62 2.64
N ALA A 150 11.79 -25.95 3.40
CA ALA A 150 11.93 -26.67 4.67
C ALA A 150 11.33 -28.07 4.46
#